data_AF-A0A961JSZ3-F1
#
_entry.id   AF-A0A961JSZ3-F1
#
_cell.length_a   1.000
_cell.length_b   1.000
_cell.length_c   1.000
_cell.angle_alpha   90.00
_cell.angle_beta   90.00
_cell.angle_gamma   90.00
#
_symmetry.space_group_name_H-M   'P 1'
#
loop_
_entity.id
_entity.type
_entity.pdbx_description
1 polymer ?
#
loop_
_entity_poly.entity_id
_entity_poly.type
_entity_poly.pdbx_seq_one_letter_code
_entity_poly.pdbx_strand_id
1 'polypeptide(L)'
;MWDYLKLVLLGAVAVLMLYLASQSRDLAYTVATLIGLLSAAVAFIFSLRHMGHAKAPKTGYLDGPVRIGVILTAFWGVVGFLVGVIIAFQLAFPQLNFVWAEGFLNFGRLRPLHTSAVIFAFGGTGLVTTSMYVVQRTSGARLWNDQLAWFVFWGYQITILLAATGYLLGATQGKEYAEFEWYTDWWLTIVWVGYLLLYMGTLMKRKEPHIYVANWFYLSFIITIAMLHVVNNLSIPVSL
;
A
#
# COMPACT_ATOMS: atom_id res chain seq x y z
N MET A 1 -9.16 17.14 -21.70
CA MET A 1 -9.26 18.00 -20.50
C MET A 1 -8.87 17.27 -19.21
N TRP A 2 -9.43 16.09 -18.91
CA TRP A 2 -9.08 15.31 -17.71
C TRP A 2 -7.61 14.88 -17.61
N ASP A 3 -6.94 14.56 -18.72
CA ASP A 3 -5.54 14.14 -18.69
C ASP A 3 -4.59 15.29 -18.33
N TYR A 4 -4.86 16.51 -18.81
CA TYR A 4 -4.12 17.71 -18.40
C TYR A 4 -4.29 18.00 -16.90
N LEU A 5 -5.52 17.91 -16.38
CA LEU A 5 -5.77 18.10 -14.95
C LEU A 5 -4.97 17.08 -14.11
N LYS A 6 -4.90 15.82 -14.54
CA LYS A 6 -4.10 14.79 -13.86
C LYS A 6 -2.61 15.11 -13.87
N LEU A 7 -2.07 15.55 -15.01
CA LEU A 7 -0.65 15.93 -15.10
C LEU A 7 -0.34 17.12 -14.20
N VAL A 8 -1.21 18.14 -14.16
CA VAL A 8 -1.06 19.29 -13.25
C VAL A 8 -1.08 18.83 -11.80
N LEU A 9 -2.02 17.96 -11.41
CA LEU A 9 -2.10 17.44 -10.05
C LEU A 9 -0.87 16.60 -9.68
N LEU A 10 -0.41 15.69 -10.55
CA LEU A 10 0.78 14.89 -10.32
C LEU A 10 2.05 15.74 -10.24
N GLY A 11 2.16 16.77 -11.07
CA GLY A 11 3.24 17.75 -11.02
C GLY A 11 3.22 18.56 -9.72
N ALA A 12 2.04 19.02 -9.28
CA ALA A 12 1.88 19.72 -8.01
C ALA A 12 2.25 18.84 -6.82
N VAL A 13 1.85 17.55 -6.84
CA VAL A 13 2.25 16.57 -5.81
C VAL A 13 3.77 16.37 -5.83
N ALA A 14 4.40 16.23 -7.00
CA ALA A 14 5.85 16.10 -7.09
C ALA A 14 6.58 17.32 -6.50
N VAL A 15 6.15 18.53 -6.84
CA VAL A 15 6.72 19.77 -6.27
C VAL A 15 6.51 19.84 -4.76
N LEU A 16 5.32 19.48 -4.28
CA LEU A 16 5.02 19.43 -2.84
C LEU A 16 5.91 18.42 -2.12
N MET A 17 6.10 17.22 -2.67
CA MET A 17 6.97 16.20 -2.08
C MET A 17 8.43 16.66 -2.03
N LEU A 18 8.91 17.35 -3.07
CA LEU A 18 10.24 17.95 -3.08
C LEU A 18 10.38 19.07 -2.03
N TYR A 19 9.36 19.91 -1.88
CA TYR A 19 9.32 20.92 -0.84
C TYR A 19 9.35 20.29 0.55
N LEU A 20 8.51 19.28 0.82
CA LEU A 20 8.50 18.57 2.09
C LEU A 20 9.85 17.90 2.39
N ALA A 21 10.50 17.29 1.39
CA ALA A 21 11.85 16.75 1.51
C ALA A 21 12.92 17.81 1.83
N SER A 22 12.69 19.08 1.48
CA SER A 22 13.59 20.19 1.86
C SER A 22 13.39 20.67 3.29
N GLN A 23 12.21 20.41 3.86
CA GLN A 23 11.83 20.83 5.21
C GLN A 23 12.00 19.72 6.26
N SER A 24 12.31 18.51 5.80
CA SER A 24 12.36 17.33 6.65
C SER A 24 13.51 17.37 7.63
N ARG A 25 13.24 17.05 8.90
CA ARG A 25 14.23 17.06 9.98
C ARG A 25 14.80 15.69 10.25
N ASP A 26 14.09 14.63 9.88
CA ASP A 26 14.54 13.26 10.03
C ASP A 26 14.67 12.52 8.69
N LEU A 27 15.55 11.52 8.70
CA LEU A 27 15.89 10.75 7.50
C LEU A 27 14.71 9.89 7.02
N ALA A 28 13.85 9.40 7.93
CA ALA A 28 12.74 8.55 7.56
C ALA A 28 11.67 9.32 6.78
N TYR A 29 11.33 10.53 7.23
CA TYR A 29 10.43 11.42 6.52
C TYR A 29 11.04 11.92 5.20
N THR A 30 12.35 12.20 5.17
CA THR A 30 13.06 12.51 3.92
C THR A 30 12.92 11.38 2.90
N VAL A 31 13.17 10.13 3.31
CA VAL A 31 13.04 8.97 2.42
C VAL A 31 11.59 8.74 2.00
N ALA A 32 10.63 8.93 2.91
CA ALA A 32 9.20 8.83 2.61
C ALA A 32 8.75 9.86 1.55
N THR A 33 9.18 11.12 1.69
CA THR A 33 8.87 12.18 0.72
C THR A 33 9.56 11.94 -0.63
N LEU A 34 10.78 11.40 -0.65
CA LEU A 34 11.45 10.97 -1.88
C LEU A 34 10.73 9.80 -2.57
N ILE A 35 10.22 8.81 -1.81
CA ILE A 35 9.37 7.75 -2.37
C ILE A 35 8.09 8.35 -2.97
N GLY A 36 7.47 9.32 -2.28
CA GLY A 36 6.30 10.04 -2.79
C GLY A 36 6.60 10.80 -4.09
N LEU A 37 7.72 11.51 -4.14
CA LEU A 37 8.21 12.23 -5.32
C LEU A 37 8.43 11.28 -6.49
N LEU A 38 9.15 10.17 -6.28
CA LEU A 38 9.42 9.18 -7.32
C LEU A 38 8.12 8.53 -7.82
N SER A 39 7.20 8.21 -6.92
CA SER A 39 5.90 7.65 -7.26
C SER A 39 5.07 8.63 -8.11
N ALA A 40 5.04 9.90 -7.74
CA ALA A 40 4.37 10.96 -8.50
C ALA A 40 5.03 11.18 -9.88
N ALA A 41 6.36 11.18 -9.95
CA ALA A 41 7.10 11.34 -11.19
C ALA A 41 6.87 10.16 -12.15
N VAL A 42 6.89 8.93 -11.65
CA VAL A 42 6.58 7.72 -12.44
C VAL A 42 5.14 7.79 -12.95
N ALA A 43 4.18 8.14 -12.09
CA ALA A 43 2.78 8.30 -12.49
C ALA A 43 2.59 9.42 -13.51
N PHE A 44 3.35 10.51 -13.40
CA PHE A 44 3.33 11.64 -14.34
C PHE A 44 3.83 11.20 -15.71
N ILE A 45 5.01 10.58 -15.77
CA ILE A 45 5.61 10.07 -17.02
C ILE A 45 4.67 9.03 -17.65
N PHE A 46 4.12 8.12 -16.85
CA PHE A 46 3.17 7.13 -17.35
C PHE A 46 1.92 7.79 -17.93
N SER A 47 1.34 8.77 -17.23
CA SER A 47 0.16 9.51 -17.71
C SER A 47 0.45 10.31 -18.97
N LEU A 48 1.63 10.95 -19.05
CA LEU A 48 2.08 11.70 -20.21
C LEU A 48 2.21 10.80 -21.44
N ARG A 49 2.81 9.62 -21.27
CA ARG A 49 2.99 8.63 -22.34
C ARG A 49 1.69 8.05 -22.88
N HIS A 50 0.63 8.02 -22.08
CA HIS A 50 -0.66 7.46 -22.47
C HIS A 50 -1.70 8.54 -22.84
N MET A 51 -1.32 9.80 -22.81
CA MET A 51 -2.21 10.92 -23.15
C MET A 51 -2.55 10.92 -24.64
N GLY A 52 -3.81 11.18 -24.97
CA GLY A 52 -4.28 11.24 -26.36
C GLY A 52 -4.46 9.87 -27.04
N HIS A 53 -4.06 8.76 -26.40
CA HIS A 53 -4.36 7.44 -26.92
C HIS A 53 -5.85 7.10 -26.78
N ALA A 54 -6.43 6.51 -27.83
CA ALA A 54 -7.79 6.00 -27.78
C ALA A 54 -7.90 4.93 -26.69
N LYS A 55 -8.88 5.09 -25.78
CA LYS A 55 -9.14 4.09 -24.74
C LYS A 55 -9.74 2.86 -25.40
N ALA A 56 -9.04 1.73 -25.30
CA ALA A 56 -9.57 0.45 -25.77
C ALA A 56 -10.94 0.17 -25.11
N PRO A 57 -11.90 -0.44 -25.84
CA PRO A 57 -13.17 -0.83 -25.27
C PRO A 57 -12.94 -1.78 -24.09
N LYS A 58 -13.63 -1.53 -22.98
CA LYS A 58 -13.50 -2.35 -21.77
C LYS A 58 -14.26 -3.66 -21.95
N THR A 59 -13.54 -4.74 -22.26
CA THR A 59 -14.10 -6.08 -22.37
C THR A 59 -13.67 -6.94 -21.18
N GLY A 60 -14.59 -7.78 -20.67
CA GLY A 60 -14.32 -8.72 -19.58
C GLY A 60 -13.96 -8.09 -18.24
N TYR A 61 -13.30 -8.89 -17.39
CA TYR A 61 -12.82 -8.49 -16.06
C TYR A 61 -11.49 -7.72 -16.12
N LEU A 62 -11.24 -6.90 -15.11
CA LEU A 62 -9.96 -6.21 -14.94
C LEU A 62 -9.01 -7.13 -14.16
N ASP A 63 -8.34 -8.05 -14.88
CA ASP A 63 -7.40 -9.00 -14.27
C ASP A 63 -5.97 -8.44 -14.15
N GLY A 64 -5.68 -7.25 -14.72
CA GLY A 64 -4.35 -6.62 -14.68
C GLY A 64 -3.76 -6.49 -13.27
N PRO A 65 -4.43 -5.78 -12.34
CA PRO A 65 -3.98 -5.67 -10.94
C PRO A 65 -3.88 -7.04 -10.27
N VAL A 66 -4.80 -7.96 -10.57
CA VAL A 66 -4.80 -9.30 -9.97
C VAL A 66 -3.55 -10.10 -10.36
N ARG A 67 -3.18 -10.09 -11.65
CA ARG A 67 -2.01 -10.83 -12.14
C ARG A 67 -0.71 -10.33 -11.51
N ILE A 68 -0.54 -9.01 -11.43
CA ILE A 68 0.63 -8.42 -10.76
C ILE A 68 0.57 -8.70 -9.26
N GLY A 69 -0.62 -8.61 -8.66
CA GLY A 69 -0.87 -8.87 -7.26
C GLY A 69 -0.46 -10.26 -6.82
N VAL A 70 -0.80 -11.31 -7.60
CA VAL A 70 -0.37 -12.69 -7.29
C VAL A 70 1.15 -12.82 -7.24
N ILE A 71 1.86 -12.18 -8.19
CA ILE A 71 3.33 -12.17 -8.22
C ILE A 71 3.88 -11.42 -7.00
N LEU A 72 3.33 -10.25 -6.67
CA LEU A 72 3.77 -9.45 -5.54
C LEU A 72 3.43 -10.11 -4.20
N THR A 73 2.31 -10.82 -4.07
CA THR A 73 2.00 -11.64 -2.89
C THR A 73 3.11 -12.67 -2.69
N ALA A 74 3.47 -13.44 -3.72
CA ALA A 74 4.56 -14.41 -3.60
C ALA A 74 5.89 -13.74 -3.24
N PHE A 75 6.22 -12.63 -3.90
CA PHE A 75 7.43 -11.85 -3.62
C PHE A 75 7.50 -11.37 -2.16
N TRP A 76 6.45 -10.74 -1.66
CA TRP A 76 6.39 -10.28 -0.27
C TRP A 76 6.36 -11.43 0.74
N GLY A 77 5.80 -12.58 0.37
CA GLY A 77 5.89 -13.80 1.16
C GLY A 77 7.34 -14.24 1.34
N VAL A 78 8.11 -14.32 0.24
CA VAL A 78 9.54 -14.66 0.29
C VAL A 78 10.31 -13.64 1.13
N VAL A 79 10.12 -12.34 0.90
CA VAL A 79 10.81 -11.27 1.65
C VAL A 79 10.46 -11.33 3.14
N GLY A 80 9.18 -11.37 3.49
CA GLY A 80 8.72 -11.39 4.87
C GLY A 80 9.22 -12.62 5.63
N PHE A 81 9.12 -13.81 5.04
CA PHE A 81 9.61 -15.04 5.66
C PHE A 81 11.14 -15.08 5.75
N LEU A 82 11.86 -14.54 4.76
CA LEU A 82 13.32 -14.42 4.83
C LEU A 82 13.76 -13.54 6.00
N VAL A 83 13.14 -12.36 6.18
CA VAL A 83 13.44 -11.50 7.34
C VAL A 83 13.10 -12.23 8.64
N GLY A 84 12.02 -13.02 8.67
CA GLY A 84 11.65 -13.88 9.79
C GLY A 84 12.74 -14.88 10.16
N VAL A 85 13.31 -15.55 9.15
CA VAL A 85 14.45 -16.48 9.34
C VAL A 85 15.67 -15.73 9.87
N ILE A 86 15.98 -14.55 9.32
CA ILE A 86 17.11 -13.72 9.79
C ILE A 86 16.96 -13.36 11.27
N ILE A 87 15.80 -12.84 11.68
CA ILE A 87 15.59 -12.43 13.09
C ILE A 87 15.52 -13.64 14.03
N ALA A 88 15.07 -14.80 13.57
CA ALA A 88 15.13 -16.03 14.34
C ALA A 88 16.59 -16.46 14.58
N PHE A 89 17.45 -16.36 13.56
CA PHE A 89 18.89 -16.60 13.71
C PHE A 89 19.57 -15.56 14.59
N GLN A 90 19.13 -14.29 14.58
CA GLN A 90 19.65 -13.27 15.50
C GLN A 90 19.33 -13.58 16.97
N LEU A 91 18.22 -14.26 17.26
CA LEU A 91 17.91 -14.75 18.61
C LEU A 91 18.76 -15.97 18.98
N ALA A 92 19.00 -16.89 18.04
CA ALA A 92 19.83 -18.07 18.29
C ALA A 92 21.32 -17.74 18.40
N PHE A 93 21.81 -16.82 17.57
CA PHE A 93 23.19 -16.37 17.49
C PHE A 93 23.23 -14.84 17.51
N PRO A 94 23.28 -14.21 18.70
CA PRO A 94 23.26 -12.76 18.84
C PRO A 94 24.33 -12.01 18.04
N GLN A 95 25.44 -12.67 17.69
CA GLN A 95 26.52 -12.14 16.85
C GLN A 95 26.06 -11.76 15.44
N LEU A 96 24.91 -12.27 14.98
CA LEU A 96 24.29 -11.89 13.70
C LEU A 96 23.59 -10.52 13.75
N ASN A 97 23.56 -9.86 14.92
CA ASN A 97 23.33 -8.43 15.00
C ASN A 97 24.66 -7.71 14.72
N PHE A 98 24.98 -7.53 13.44
CA PHE A 98 26.27 -6.99 13.04
C PHE A 98 26.47 -5.55 13.52
N VAL A 99 27.62 -5.30 14.17
CA VAL A 99 28.00 -3.95 14.65
C VAL A 99 28.07 -2.93 13.52
N TRP A 100 28.54 -3.33 12.33
CA TRP A 100 28.62 -2.43 11.16
C TRP A 100 27.24 -2.06 10.58
N ALA A 101 26.20 -2.85 10.87
CA ALA A 101 24.82 -2.63 10.42
C ALA A 101 23.90 -2.15 11.55
N GLU A 102 24.49 -1.70 12.66
CA GLU A 102 23.77 -1.20 13.82
C GLU A 102 22.88 -0.03 13.40
N GLY A 103 21.63 -0.05 13.88
CA GLY A 103 20.62 0.92 13.47
C GLY A 103 19.94 0.61 12.13
N PHE A 104 20.21 -0.49 11.43
CA PHE A 104 19.39 -0.89 10.27
C PHE A 104 18.97 -2.36 10.34
N LEU A 105 19.94 -3.25 10.59
CA LEU A 105 19.72 -4.70 10.58
C LEU A 105 19.71 -5.31 11.98
N ASN A 106 19.54 -4.51 13.03
CA ASN A 106 19.39 -5.03 14.38
C ASN A 106 17.99 -5.62 14.60
N PHE A 107 17.90 -6.63 15.46
CA PHE A 107 16.66 -7.35 15.77
C PHE A 107 15.47 -6.41 16.08
N GLY A 108 15.72 -5.34 16.85
CA GLY A 108 14.67 -4.38 17.24
C GLY A 108 14.01 -3.65 16.06
N ARG A 109 14.73 -3.41 14.95
CA ARG A 109 14.19 -2.78 13.73
C ARG A 109 13.67 -3.81 12.74
N LEU A 110 14.33 -4.97 12.64
CA LEU A 110 13.91 -6.04 11.74
C LEU A 110 12.65 -6.77 12.21
N ARG A 111 12.35 -6.79 13.51
CA ARG A 111 11.12 -7.40 14.05
C ARG A 111 9.85 -6.72 13.51
N PRO A 112 9.62 -5.40 13.66
CA PRO A 112 8.43 -4.76 13.09
C PRO A 112 8.44 -4.81 11.56
N LEU A 113 9.62 -4.78 10.92
CA LEU A 113 9.72 -5.03 9.47
C LEU A 113 9.19 -6.41 9.07
N HIS A 114 9.60 -7.47 9.77
CA HIS A 114 9.11 -8.82 9.53
C HIS A 114 7.60 -8.93 9.73
N THR A 115 7.09 -8.46 10.88
CA THR A 115 5.67 -8.50 11.21
C THR A 115 4.84 -7.84 10.12
N SER A 116 5.19 -6.60 9.75
CA SER A 116 4.47 -5.85 8.73
C SER A 116 4.66 -6.43 7.33
N ALA A 117 5.84 -6.98 7.00
CA ALA A 117 6.06 -7.65 5.73
C ALA A 117 5.19 -8.92 5.59
N VAL A 118 5.03 -9.71 6.64
CA VAL A 118 4.21 -10.93 6.57
C VAL A 118 2.73 -10.61 6.61
N ILE A 119 2.29 -9.66 7.44
CA ILE A 119 0.86 -9.36 7.61
C ILE A 119 0.36 -8.43 6.51
N PHE A 120 0.97 -7.27 6.35
CA PHE A 120 0.47 -6.24 5.43
C PHE A 120 1.04 -6.42 4.02
N ALA A 121 2.33 -6.71 3.87
CA ALA A 121 2.89 -6.89 2.53
C ALA A 121 2.43 -8.22 1.90
N PHE A 122 2.68 -9.36 2.53
CA PHE A 122 2.25 -10.67 2.03
C PHE A 122 0.73 -10.85 2.16
N GLY A 123 0.22 -10.90 3.40
CA GLY A 123 -1.21 -11.14 3.66
C GLY A 123 -2.11 -10.07 3.04
N GLY A 124 -1.77 -8.80 3.22
CA GLY A 124 -2.54 -7.68 2.70
C GLY A 124 -2.54 -7.58 1.17
N THR A 125 -1.39 -7.74 0.50
CA THR A 125 -1.37 -7.82 -0.98
C THR A 125 -2.19 -9.01 -1.45
N GLY A 126 -2.10 -10.14 -0.75
CA GLY A 126 -2.94 -11.31 -0.99
C GLY A 126 -4.43 -10.98 -0.93
N LEU A 127 -4.88 -10.35 0.15
CA LEU A 127 -6.29 -9.99 0.36
C LEU A 127 -6.81 -8.95 -0.65
N VAL A 128 -6.03 -7.92 -0.98
CA VAL A 128 -6.40 -6.94 -2.02
C VAL A 128 -6.52 -7.61 -3.38
N THR A 129 -5.60 -8.54 -3.68
CA THR A 129 -5.59 -9.29 -4.95
C THR A 129 -6.78 -10.25 -5.05
N THR A 130 -7.01 -11.05 -4.01
CA THR A 130 -8.10 -12.04 -4.00
C THR A 130 -9.46 -11.37 -3.99
N SER A 131 -9.63 -10.28 -3.22
CA SER A 131 -10.90 -9.56 -3.17
C SER A 131 -11.28 -8.98 -4.53
N MET A 132 -10.32 -8.36 -5.25
CA MET A 132 -10.54 -7.81 -6.59
C MET A 132 -10.89 -8.90 -7.62
N TYR A 133 -10.30 -10.09 -7.47
CA TYR A 133 -10.63 -11.24 -8.33
C TYR A 133 -12.02 -11.82 -8.02
N VAL A 134 -12.33 -12.03 -6.74
CA VAL A 134 -13.55 -12.68 -6.26
C VAL A 134 -14.75 -11.79 -6.47
N VAL A 135 -14.69 -10.50 -6.12
CA VAL A 135 -15.85 -9.60 -6.21
C VAL A 135 -16.34 -9.48 -7.65
N GLN A 136 -15.43 -9.48 -8.63
CA GLN A 136 -15.79 -9.40 -10.04
C GLN A 136 -16.58 -10.62 -10.51
N ARG A 137 -16.09 -11.81 -10.15
CA ARG A 137 -16.67 -13.09 -10.60
C ARG A 137 -17.97 -13.40 -9.89
N THR A 138 -18.00 -13.21 -8.59
CA THR A 138 -19.21 -13.43 -7.77
C THR A 138 -20.31 -12.39 -8.04
N SER A 139 -19.96 -11.20 -8.52
CA SER A 139 -20.94 -10.18 -8.92
C SER A 139 -21.30 -10.24 -10.42
N GLY A 140 -20.62 -11.06 -11.21
CA GLY A 140 -20.79 -11.08 -12.67
C GLY A 140 -20.44 -9.74 -13.36
N ALA A 141 -19.60 -8.90 -12.73
CA ALA A 141 -19.35 -7.52 -13.14
C ALA A 141 -17.86 -7.16 -13.09
N ARG A 142 -17.39 -6.31 -14.00
CA ARG A 142 -16.04 -5.71 -13.94
C ARG A 142 -15.94 -4.77 -12.72
N LEU A 143 -14.73 -4.61 -12.17
CA LEU A 143 -14.46 -3.59 -11.14
C LEU A 143 -15.04 -2.22 -11.54
N TRP A 144 -15.62 -1.53 -10.56
CA TRP A 144 -16.40 -0.31 -10.78
C TRP A 144 -15.65 0.79 -11.54
N ASN A 145 -14.36 0.97 -11.22
CA ASN A 145 -13.49 1.97 -11.84
C ASN A 145 -12.05 1.45 -11.97
N ASP A 146 -11.58 1.25 -13.21
CA ASP A 146 -10.23 0.74 -13.50
C ASP A 146 -9.09 1.61 -12.96
N GLN A 147 -9.25 2.95 -12.99
CA GLN A 147 -8.22 3.85 -12.50
C GLN A 147 -8.14 3.82 -10.97
N LEU A 148 -9.29 3.75 -10.30
CA LEU A 148 -9.36 3.57 -8.87
C LEU A 148 -8.78 2.21 -8.44
N ALA A 149 -9.03 1.14 -9.21
CA ALA A 149 -8.43 -0.17 -8.96
C ALA A 149 -6.89 -0.12 -9.02
N TRP A 150 -6.32 0.52 -10.04
CA TRP A 150 -4.87 0.71 -10.13
C TRP A 150 -4.32 1.63 -9.06
N PHE A 151 -5.05 2.69 -8.69
CA PHE A 151 -4.68 3.56 -7.57
C PHE A 151 -4.64 2.79 -6.25
N VAL A 152 -5.65 1.98 -5.95
CA VAL A 152 -5.70 1.16 -4.74
C VAL A 152 -4.53 0.18 -4.73
N PHE A 153 -4.29 -0.51 -5.85
CA PHE A 153 -3.21 -1.48 -5.97
C PHE A 153 -1.84 -0.84 -5.73
N TRP A 154 -1.45 0.15 -6.54
CA TRP A 154 -0.14 0.79 -6.41
C TRP A 154 -0.02 1.62 -5.14
N GLY A 155 -1.11 2.24 -4.69
CA GLY A 155 -1.14 2.96 -3.43
C GLY A 155 -0.86 2.06 -2.24
N TYR A 156 -1.41 0.84 -2.25
CA TYR A 156 -1.10 -0.16 -1.24
C TYR A 156 0.37 -0.61 -1.29
N GLN A 157 0.93 -0.80 -2.49
CA GLN A 157 2.35 -1.11 -2.64
C GLN A 157 3.25 0.03 -2.13
N ILE A 158 2.85 1.30 -2.33
CA ILE A 158 3.57 2.45 -1.79
C ILE A 158 3.52 2.44 -0.26
N THR A 159 2.38 2.12 0.36
CA THR A 159 2.30 1.95 1.83
C THR A 159 3.32 0.93 2.34
N ILE A 160 3.43 -0.21 1.66
CA ILE A 160 4.39 -1.26 2.02
C ILE A 160 5.83 -0.74 1.95
N LEU A 161 6.17 0.00 0.88
CA LEU A 161 7.51 0.58 0.72
C LEU A 161 7.80 1.62 1.81
N LEU A 162 6.85 2.52 2.09
CA LEU A 162 6.98 3.53 3.14
C LEU A 162 7.23 2.88 4.50
N ALA A 163 6.42 1.87 4.86
CA ALA A 163 6.57 1.11 6.09
C ALA A 163 7.95 0.43 6.16
N ALA A 164 8.33 -0.31 5.13
CA ALA A 164 9.59 -1.04 5.10
C ALA A 164 10.81 -0.12 5.28
N THR A 165 10.84 1.01 4.57
CA THR A 165 11.91 1.99 4.73
C THR A 165 11.85 2.68 6.10
N GLY A 166 10.65 3.01 6.60
CA GLY A 166 10.47 3.64 7.90
C GLY A 166 11.05 2.80 9.04
N TYR A 167 10.75 1.49 9.06
CA TYR A 167 11.25 0.60 10.11
C TYR A 167 12.77 0.46 10.11
N LEU A 168 13.38 0.32 8.94
CA LEU A 168 14.84 0.26 8.81
C LEU A 168 15.50 1.56 9.30
N LEU A 169 14.84 2.70 9.07
CA LEU A 169 15.29 4.02 9.51
C LEU A 169 14.93 4.32 10.97
N GLY A 170 14.15 3.45 11.63
CA GLY A 170 13.80 3.54 13.04
C GLY A 170 12.57 4.40 13.33
N ALA A 171 11.82 4.78 12.31
CA ALA A 171 10.54 5.46 12.45
C ALA A 171 9.48 4.45 12.87
N THR A 172 9.04 4.55 14.12
CA THR A 172 7.99 3.68 14.66
C THR A 172 7.20 4.30 15.80
N GLN A 173 5.88 4.07 15.80
CA GLN A 173 5.01 4.40 16.93
C GLN A 173 5.18 3.48 18.15
N GLY A 174 5.88 2.34 17.99
CA GLY A 174 6.02 1.32 19.04
C GLY A 174 4.74 0.53 19.37
N LYS A 175 3.64 0.78 18.65
CA LYS A 175 2.38 0.02 18.75
C LYS A 175 2.43 -1.19 17.81
N GLU A 176 2.29 -2.40 18.36
CA GLU A 176 2.33 -3.62 17.54
C GLU A 176 1.23 -3.60 16.46
N TYR A 177 1.58 -3.98 15.24
CA TYR A 177 0.74 -3.96 14.03
C TYR A 177 0.26 -2.58 13.57
N ALA A 178 0.72 -1.51 14.22
CA ALA A 178 0.47 -0.12 13.89
C ALA A 178 1.76 0.70 13.98
N GLU A 179 2.87 0.07 13.61
CA GLU A 179 4.19 0.62 13.86
C GLU A 179 4.53 1.78 12.91
N PHE A 180 3.89 1.90 11.74
CA PHE A 180 4.23 2.95 10.77
C PHE A 180 3.83 4.35 11.26
N GLU A 181 4.58 5.37 10.87
CA GLU A 181 4.34 6.76 11.27
C GLU A 181 3.09 7.40 10.63
N TRP A 182 2.64 8.52 11.22
CA TRP A 182 1.41 9.23 10.88
C TRP A 182 1.24 9.54 9.38
N TYR A 183 2.32 9.84 8.66
CA TYR A 183 2.24 10.15 7.23
C TYR A 183 1.91 8.90 6.39
N THR A 184 2.38 7.74 6.82
CA THR A 184 2.04 6.45 6.20
C THR A 184 0.61 6.06 6.56
N ASP A 185 0.16 6.39 7.78
CA ASP A 185 -1.23 6.19 8.21
C ASP A 185 -2.22 6.99 7.37
N TRP A 186 -1.92 8.26 7.09
CA TRP A 186 -2.75 9.12 6.25
C TRP A 186 -2.81 8.59 4.82
N TRP A 187 -1.66 8.22 4.26
CA TRP A 187 -1.61 7.62 2.92
C TRP A 187 -2.44 6.35 2.83
N LEU A 188 -2.25 5.41 3.78
CA LEU A 188 -3.01 4.18 3.82
C LEU A 188 -4.51 4.46 3.97
N THR A 189 -4.91 5.42 4.80
CA THR A 189 -6.32 5.81 4.94
C THR A 189 -6.93 6.23 3.60
N ILE A 190 -6.24 7.07 2.83
CA ILE A 190 -6.71 7.51 1.50
C ILE A 190 -6.85 6.31 0.55
N VAL A 191 -5.83 5.43 0.52
CA VAL A 191 -5.85 4.20 -0.29
C VAL A 191 -7.02 3.30 0.11
N TRP A 192 -7.26 3.14 1.41
CA TRP A 192 -8.29 2.25 1.96
C TRP A 192 -9.70 2.78 1.72
N VAL A 193 -9.91 4.09 1.79
CA VAL A 193 -11.17 4.73 1.36
C VAL A 193 -11.42 4.48 -0.12
N GLY A 194 -10.39 4.63 -0.96
CA GLY A 194 -10.47 4.29 -2.38
C GLY A 194 -10.84 2.82 -2.61
N TYR A 195 -10.28 1.92 -1.79
CA TYR A 195 -10.58 0.49 -1.84
C TYR A 195 -12.02 0.18 -1.45
N LEU A 196 -12.53 0.79 -0.37
CA LEU A 196 -13.92 0.66 0.04
C LEU A 196 -14.89 1.13 -1.05
N LEU A 197 -14.63 2.30 -1.65
CA LEU A 197 -15.46 2.84 -2.75
C LEU A 197 -15.42 1.92 -3.97
N LEU A 198 -14.25 1.39 -4.33
CA LEU A 198 -14.10 0.43 -5.42
C LEU A 198 -14.91 -0.85 -5.16
N TYR A 199 -14.81 -1.39 -3.95
CA TYR A 199 -15.46 -2.64 -3.58
C TYR A 199 -16.99 -2.49 -3.55
N MET A 200 -17.49 -1.48 -2.84
CA MET A 200 -18.92 -1.20 -2.77
C MET A 200 -19.49 -0.84 -4.15
N GLY A 201 -18.81 0.00 -4.92
CA GLY A 201 -19.23 0.35 -6.28
C GLY A 201 -19.32 -0.87 -7.20
N THR A 202 -18.49 -1.90 -6.99
CA THR A 202 -18.54 -3.14 -7.76
C THR A 202 -19.74 -3.99 -7.34
N LEU A 203 -20.01 -4.11 -6.04
CA LEU A 203 -21.20 -4.80 -5.51
C LEU A 203 -22.51 -4.13 -5.92
N MET A 204 -22.54 -2.81 -6.05
CA MET A 204 -23.71 -2.07 -6.54
C MET A 204 -24.01 -2.35 -8.01
N LYS A 205 -23.00 -2.74 -8.81
CA LYS A 205 -23.12 -3.11 -10.23
C LYS A 205 -23.32 -4.61 -10.47
N ARG A 206 -23.54 -5.40 -9.41
CA ARG A 206 -23.71 -6.85 -9.54
C ARG A 206 -24.89 -7.20 -10.43
N LYS A 207 -24.77 -8.32 -11.14
CA LYS A 207 -25.87 -8.88 -11.96
C LYS A 207 -26.84 -9.71 -11.12
N GLU A 208 -26.30 -10.49 -10.18
CA GLU A 208 -27.11 -11.33 -9.30
C GLU A 208 -27.71 -10.52 -8.15
N PRO A 209 -29.00 -10.72 -7.80
CA PRO A 209 -29.64 -9.94 -6.75
C PRO A 209 -29.00 -10.21 -5.38
N HIS A 210 -28.57 -11.46 -5.14
CA HIS A 210 -27.91 -11.87 -3.90
C HIS A 210 -26.40 -11.58 -3.94
N ILE A 211 -25.86 -11.16 -2.81
CA ILE A 211 -24.42 -10.97 -2.63
C ILE A 211 -23.85 -12.26 -2.08
N TYR A 212 -22.87 -12.85 -2.79
CA TYR A 212 -22.17 -14.05 -2.33
C TYR A 212 -21.50 -13.85 -0.97
N VAL A 213 -21.55 -14.87 -0.12
CA VAL A 213 -21.12 -14.79 1.29
C VAL A 213 -19.67 -14.33 1.45
N ALA A 214 -18.75 -14.72 0.56
CA ALA A 214 -17.36 -14.23 0.64
C ALA A 214 -17.28 -12.69 0.56
N ASN A 215 -18.19 -12.04 -0.18
CA ASN A 215 -18.22 -10.59 -0.25
C ASN A 215 -18.72 -9.95 1.05
N TRP A 216 -19.47 -10.66 1.89
CA TRP A 216 -19.84 -10.16 3.22
C TRP A 216 -18.60 -10.09 4.11
N PHE A 217 -17.78 -11.15 4.10
CA PHE A 217 -16.53 -11.20 4.83
C PHE A 217 -15.53 -10.16 4.34
N TYR A 218 -15.34 -10.02 3.02
CA TYR A 218 -14.47 -8.97 2.49
C TYR A 218 -14.97 -7.57 2.82
N LEU A 219 -16.27 -7.29 2.67
CA LEU A 219 -16.81 -5.97 2.99
C LEU A 219 -16.66 -5.64 4.49
N SER A 220 -16.95 -6.61 5.37
CA SER A 220 -16.73 -6.46 6.81
C SER A 220 -15.26 -6.22 7.13
N PHE A 221 -14.35 -6.99 6.54
CA PHE A 221 -12.90 -6.80 6.69
C PHE A 221 -12.47 -5.39 6.30
N ILE A 222 -12.92 -4.88 5.14
CA ILE A 222 -12.55 -3.54 4.67
C ILE A 222 -13.03 -2.47 5.65
N ILE A 223 -14.29 -2.56 6.11
CA ILE A 223 -14.90 -1.58 7.00
C ILE A 223 -14.25 -1.63 8.40
N THR A 224 -14.13 -2.81 8.98
CA THR A 224 -13.59 -2.98 10.33
C THR A 224 -12.13 -2.54 10.39
N ILE A 225 -11.29 -2.89 9.41
CA ILE A 225 -9.90 -2.43 9.38
C ILE A 225 -9.80 -0.92 9.23
N ALA A 226 -10.65 -0.29 8.40
CA ALA A 226 -10.66 1.16 8.29
C ALA A 226 -10.91 1.83 9.65
N MET A 227 -11.89 1.31 10.40
CA MET A 227 -12.21 1.82 11.74
C MET A 227 -11.04 1.60 12.71
N LEU A 228 -10.48 0.38 12.78
CA LEU A 228 -9.37 0.06 13.66
C LEU A 228 -8.14 0.93 13.36
N HIS A 229 -7.80 1.10 12.09
CA HIS A 229 -6.68 1.92 11.64
C HIS A 229 -6.84 3.37 12.07
N VAL A 230 -7.99 3.98 11.78
CA VAL A 230 -8.23 5.40 12.10
C VAL A 230 -8.22 5.65 13.61
N VAL A 231 -8.88 4.80 14.39
CA VAL A 231 -9.00 5.01 15.84
C VAL A 231 -7.68 4.76 16.55
N ASN A 232 -6.98 3.67 16.23
CA ASN A 232 -5.74 3.30 16.91
C ASN A 232 -4.57 4.26 16.60
N ASN A 233 -4.61 4.90 15.43
CA ASN A 233 -3.49 5.69 14.92
C ASN A 233 -3.71 7.20 15.05
N LEU A 234 -4.69 7.63 15.87
CA LEU A 234 -4.81 9.02 16.30
C LEU A 234 -3.54 9.43 17.06
N SER A 235 -2.75 10.29 16.43
CA SER A 235 -1.48 10.78 16.94
C SER A 235 -1.30 12.24 16.57
N ILE A 236 -0.53 12.98 17.39
CA ILE A 236 -0.16 14.37 17.12
C ILE A 236 1.24 14.33 16.47
N PRO A 237 1.39 14.75 15.21
CA PRO A 237 2.70 14.85 14.57
C PRO A 237 3.60 15.85 15.31
N VAL A 238 4.81 15.43 15.69
CA VAL A 238 5.78 16.27 16.41
C VAL A 238 6.97 16.71 15.55
N SER A 239 7.18 16.07 14.41
CA SER A 239 8.22 16.44 13.43
C SER A 239 7.73 16.25 11.99
N LEU A 240 8.31 17.07 11.12
CA LEU A 240 8.43 16.85 9.68
C LEU A 240 9.85 16.36 9.40
#